data_AF-A0A434CPN6-F1
#
_entry.id   AF-A0A434CPN6-F1
#
_cell.length_a   1.000
_cell.length_b   1.000
_cell.length_c   1.000
_cell.angle_alpha   90.00
_cell.angle_beta   90.00
_cell.angle_gamma   90.00
#
_symmetry.space_group_name_H-M   'P 1'
#
loop_
_entity.id
_entity.type
_entity.pdbx_description
1 polymer ?
#
loop_
_entity_poly.entity_id
_entity_poly.type
_entity_poly.pdbx_seq_one_letter_code
_entity_poly.pdbx_strand_id
1 'polypeptide(L)' 'MSEKQIFIFGAGYSGRAFARANKGAATIFGTTRSPEKFETLRQAGVAPLLFDGAMTDEIADTLGETT' A
#
# COMPACT_ATOMS: atom_id res chain seq x y z
N MET A 1 -14.53 -15.62 -6.07
CA MET A 1 -14.60 -14.40 -5.24
C MET A 1 -13.34 -13.63 -5.59
N SER A 2 -13.43 -12.46 -6.24
CA SER A 2 -12.20 -11.70 -6.53
C SER A 2 -11.57 -11.27 -5.21
N GLU A 3 -10.25 -11.35 -5.14
CA GLU A 3 -9.50 -10.84 -4.01
C GLU A 3 -9.66 -9.32 -3.97
N LYS A 4 -10.05 -8.76 -2.82
CA LYS A 4 -10.18 -7.30 -2.68
C LYS A 4 -8.79 -6.68 -2.72
N GLN A 5 -8.65 -5.58 -3.47
CA GLN A 5 -7.41 -4.81 -3.50
C GLN A 5 -7.67 -3.41 -2.95
N ILE A 6 -6.77 -2.91 -2.10
CA ILE A 6 -6.92 -1.62 -1.43
C ILE A 6 -5.64 -0.82 -1.60
N PHE A 7 -5.78 0.43 -2.03
CA PHE A 7 -4.66 1.35 -2.20
C PHE A 7 -4.72 2.47 -1.16
N ILE A 8 -3.61 2.71 -0.45
CA ILE A 8 -3.52 3.73 0.61
C ILE A 8 -2.44 4.75 0.25
N PHE A 9 -2.83 6.00 -0.02
CA PHE A 9 -1.86 7.09 -0.06
C PHE A 9 -1.40 7.43 1.37
N GLY A 10 -0.10 7.31 1.63
CA GLY A 10 0.49 7.57 2.95
C GLY A 10 0.18 6.47 3.97
N ALA A 11 0.82 5.30 3.82
CA ALA A 11 0.66 4.15 4.70
C ALA A 11 1.40 4.29 6.05
N GLY A 12 1.24 5.43 6.74
CA GLY A 12 1.88 5.75 8.00
C GLY A 12 1.35 4.96 9.20
N TYR A 13 1.08 5.63 10.32
CA TYR A 13 0.55 4.98 11.52
C TYR A 13 -0.78 4.25 11.26
N SER A 14 -1.78 4.96 10.73
CA SER A 14 -3.12 4.41 10.48
C SER A 14 -3.14 3.38 9.36
N GLY A 15 -2.39 3.59 8.27
CA GLY A 15 -2.32 2.64 7.16
C GLY A 15 -1.77 1.27 7.58
N ARG A 16 -0.74 1.25 8.45
CA ARG A 16 -0.21 0.01 9.02
C ARG A 16 -1.22 -0.68 9.96
N ALA A 17 -1.94 0.08 10.77
CA ALA A 17 -2.98 -0.48 11.64
C ALA A 17 -4.13 -1.11 10.83
N PHE A 18 -4.57 -0.42 9.78
CA PHE A 18 -5.57 -0.92 8.84
C PHE A 18 -5.11 -2.22 8.17
N ALA A 19 -3.87 -2.27 7.68
CA ALA A 19 -3.35 -3.46 7.00
C ALA A 19 -3.27 -4.67 7.91
N ARG A 20 -2.82 -4.47 9.15
CA ARG A 20 -2.80 -5.53 10.18
C ARG A 20 -4.20 -6.08 10.48
N ALA A 21 -5.20 -5.21 10.55
CA ALA A 21 -6.58 -5.59 10.82
C ALA A 21 -7.25 -6.35 9.65
N ASN A 22 -6.74 -6.18 8.43
CA ASN A 22 -7.31 -6.77 7.20
C ASN A 22 -6.41 -7.86 6.59
N LYS A 23 -5.47 -8.41 7.38
CA LYS A 23 -4.52 -9.41 6.91
C LYS A 23 -5.26 -10.64 6.34
N GLY A 24 -5.00 -10.96 5.07
CA GLY A 24 -5.62 -12.08 4.36
C GLY A 24 -7.03 -11.82 3.84
N ALA A 25 -7.61 -10.65 4.11
CA ALA A 25 -8.92 -10.24 3.58
C ALA A 25 -8.80 -9.43 2.28
N ALA A 26 -7.65 -8.78 2.07
CA ALA A 26 -7.34 -7.99 0.89
C ALA A 26 -5.83 -7.93 0.64
N THR A 27 -5.45 -7.72 -0.62
CA THR A 27 -4.12 -7.24 -0.98
C THR A 27 -4.08 -5.72 -0.79
N ILE A 28 -3.10 -5.22 -0.04
CA ILE A 28 -3.04 -3.81 0.36
C ILE A 28 -1.77 -3.17 -0.16
N PHE A 29 -1.91 -2.17 -1.01
CA PHE A 29 -0.84 -1.31 -1.49
C PHE A 29 -0.81 -0.03 -0.67
N GLY A 30 0.38 0.51 -0.43
CA GLY A 30 0.52 1.70 0.39
C GLY A 30 1.72 2.54 0.01
N THR A 31 1.52 3.86 -0.10
CA THR A 31 2.61 4.76 -0.50
C THR A 31 3.37 5.34 0.70
N THR A 32 4.64 5.66 0.49
CA THR A 32 5.50 6.40 1.43
C THR A 32 6.51 7.24 0.67
N ARG A 33 6.97 8.34 1.28
CA ARG A 33 8.10 9.16 0.78
C ARG A 33 9.47 8.60 1.17
N SER A 34 9.47 7.60 2.03
CA SER A 34 10.64 7.05 2.73
C SER A 34 10.86 5.59 2.34
N PRO A 35 11.78 5.28 1.42
CA PRO A 35 12.16 3.90 1.07
C PRO A 35 12.59 3.08 2.29
N GLU A 36 13.22 3.72 3.28
CA GLU A 36 13.67 3.09 4.52
C GLU A 36 12.53 2.49 5.36
N LYS A 37 11.27 2.89 5.10
CA LYS A 37 10.09 2.35 5.78
C LYS A 37 9.47 1.14 5.08
N PHE A 38 9.96 0.76 3.89
CA PHE A 38 9.38 -0.32 3.09
C PHE A 38 9.29 -1.62 3.87
N GLU A 39 10.35 -1.99 4.59
CA GLU A 39 10.36 -3.23 5.35
C GLU A 39 9.34 -3.22 6.49
N THR A 40 9.20 -2.08 7.17
CA THR A 40 8.16 -1.89 8.20
C THR A 40 6.75 -2.00 7.61
N LEU A 41 6.55 -1.55 6.38
CA LEU A 41 5.27 -1.65 5.66
C LEU A 41 4.97 -3.10 5.27
N ARG A 42 5.95 -3.81 4.69
CA ARG A 42 5.82 -5.24 4.35
C ARG A 42 5.47 -6.10 5.56
N GLN A 43 6.15 -5.86 6.70
CA GLN A 43 5.84 -6.53 7.96
C GLN A 43 4.41 -6.26 8.46
N ALA A 44 3.82 -5.13 8.10
CA ALA A 44 2.44 -4.80 8.40
C ALA A 44 1.43 -5.38 7.39
N GLY A 45 1.87 -6.08 6.35
CA GLY A 45 1.03 -6.62 5.29
C GLY A 45 0.71 -5.63 4.17
N VAL A 46 1.54 -4.58 4.00
CA VAL A 46 1.40 -3.57 2.95
C VAL A 46 2.46 -3.80 1.89
N ALA A 47 2.08 -3.83 0.61
CA ALA A 47 2.97 -3.71 -0.54
C ALA A 47 3.36 -2.22 -0.73
N PRO A 48 4.61 -1.83 -0.40
CA PRO A 48 4.98 -0.42 -0.36
C PRO A 48 5.33 0.12 -1.74
N LEU A 49 4.89 1.35 -2.03
CA LEU A 49 5.22 2.11 -3.24
C LEU A 49 5.86 3.45 -2.86
N LEU A 50 6.88 3.89 -3.60
CA LEU A 50 7.51 5.19 -3.38
C LEU A 50 6.68 6.28 -4.05
N PHE A 51 6.13 7.20 -3.27
CA PHE A 51 5.43 8.37 -3.78
C PHE A 51 5.97 9.63 -3.11
N ASP A 52 6.64 10.48 -3.89
CA ASP A 52 7.17 11.76 -3.44
C ASP A 52 6.55 12.94 -4.21
N GLY A 53 5.21 12.89 -4.34
CA GLY A 53 4.43 13.97 -4.95
C GLY A 53 4.31 13.93 -6.48
N ALA A 54 4.95 12.96 -7.13
CA ALA A 54 4.82 12.69 -8.56
C ALA A 54 4.24 11.29 -8.79
N MET A 55 3.32 11.18 -9.75
CA MET A 55 2.87 9.86 -10.21
C MET A 55 3.98 9.18 -10.99
N THR A 56 4.17 7.90 -10.67
CA THR A 56 5.03 6.98 -11.41
C THR A 56 4.15 5.98 -12.15
N ASP A 57 4.69 5.35 -13.19
CA ASP A 57 3.98 4.30 -13.94
C ASP A 57 3.55 3.17 -13.01
N GLU A 58 4.41 2.76 -12.07
CA GLU A 58 4.10 1.74 -11.06
C GLU A 58 2.87 2.11 -10.21
N ILE A 59 2.73 3.37 -9.81
CA ILE A 59 1.55 3.83 -9.06
C ILE A 59 0.32 3.87 -9.95
N ALA A 60 0.46 4.35 -11.19
CA ALA A 60 -0.66 4.45 -12.12
C ALA A 60 -1.23 3.06 -12.46
N ASP A 61 -0.35 2.09 -12.74
CA ASP A 61 -0.71 0.71 -13.04
C ASP A 61 -1.39 0.07 -11.83
N THR A 62 -0.78 0.17 -10.64
CA THR A 62 -1.35 -0.42 -9.41
C THR A 62 -2.72 0.19 -9.09
N LEU A 63 -2.87 1.51 -9.22
CA LEU A 63 -4.14 2.19 -8.95
C LEU A 63 -5.24 1.76 -9.92
N GLY A 64 -4.89 1.49 -11.18
CA GLY A 64 -5.80 0.99 -12.20
C GLY A 64 -6.31 -0.43 -11.92
N GLU A 65 -5.52 -1.25 -11.20
CA GLU A 65 -5.91 -2.59 -10.78
C GLU A 65 -6.76 -2.61 -9.51
N THR A 66 -6.59 -1.61 -8.63
CA THR A 66 -7.35 -1.51 -7.37
C THR A 66 -8.73 -0.85 -7.58
N THR A 67 -9.80 -1.65 -7.74
CA THR A 67 -11.21 -1.19 -7.80
C THR A 67 -12.17 -1.97 -6.90
#